data_AF-A0A7K0DQ37-F1
#
_entry.id   AF-A0A7K0DQ37-F1
#
_cell.length_a   1.000
_cell.length_b   1.000
_cell.length_c   1.000
_cell.angle_alpha   90.00
_cell.angle_beta   90.00
_cell.angle_gamma   90.00
#
_symmetry.space_group_name_H-M   'P 1'
#
loop_
_entity.id
_entity.type
_entity.pdbx_description
1 polymer ?
#
loop_
_entity_poly.entity_id
_entity_poly.type
_entity_poly.pdbx_seq_one_letter_code
_entity_poly.pdbx_strand_id
1 'polypeptide(L)'
;MRVREWLNGDDRGTLLIFGEAGDGCLVRIHSRCLYGDVLGSDDCDCGSELALALDMIQEEESGILVYLEQEGRGAGLTVKAQGLRHSQLFGVDTFASYVALDHGRDLRSFHAVAKVLVDLGLKSVRLLTNNPEKIDAVQAAGIAVERTPLITAARSGHARAYQDAKRRVQGHLFDSEVTHTTE
;
A
#
# COMPACT_ATOMS: atom_id res chain seq x y z
N MET A 1 -0.33 -19.73 -9.69
CA MET A 1 0.18 -18.35 -9.59
C MET A 1 1.19 -18.11 -10.71
N ARG A 2 1.03 -17.02 -11.48
CA ARG A 2 2.00 -16.54 -12.48
C ARG A 2 2.72 -15.32 -11.91
N VAL A 3 4.02 -15.20 -12.15
CA VAL A 3 4.82 -14.06 -11.68
C VAL A 3 5.32 -13.27 -12.88
N ARG A 4 5.22 -11.94 -12.81
CA ARG A 4 5.80 -11.02 -13.80
C ARG A 4 6.53 -9.91 -13.11
N GLU A 5 7.72 -9.58 -13.58
CA GLU A 5 8.46 -8.40 -13.14
C GLU A 5 8.24 -7.27 -14.13
N TRP A 6 8.27 -6.03 -13.66
CA TRP A 6 8.38 -4.88 -14.55
C TRP A 6 9.38 -3.85 -14.01
N LEU A 7 9.98 -3.15 -14.97
CA LEU A 7 10.89 -2.03 -14.74
C LEU A 7 10.41 -0.89 -15.63
N ASN A 8 10.16 0.28 -15.06
CA ASN A 8 9.82 1.50 -15.80
C ASN A 8 10.60 2.69 -15.22
N GLY A 9 11.78 2.95 -15.77
CA GLY A 9 12.72 3.93 -15.20
C GLY A 9 13.15 3.50 -13.79
N ASP A 10 12.91 4.36 -12.81
CA ASP A 10 13.20 4.10 -11.40
C ASP A 10 12.12 3.25 -10.70
N ASP A 11 10.93 3.10 -11.30
CA ASP A 11 9.87 2.27 -10.75
C ASP A 11 10.11 0.79 -11.06
N ARG A 12 10.05 -0.04 -10.01
CA ARG A 12 10.22 -1.48 -10.08
C ARG A 12 9.16 -2.19 -9.27
N GLY A 13 8.78 -3.39 -9.71
CA GLY A 13 7.91 -4.23 -8.92
C GLY A 13 7.65 -5.60 -9.53
N THR A 14 6.88 -6.38 -8.78
CA THR A 14 6.49 -7.74 -9.13
C THR A 14 4.98 -7.87 -9.10
N LEU A 15 4.39 -8.52 -10.09
CA LEU A 15 3.00 -8.93 -10.12
C LEU A 15 2.93 -10.42 -9.80
N LEU A 16 2.11 -10.75 -8.81
CA LEU A 16 1.67 -12.11 -8.54
C LEU A 16 0.22 -12.22 -9.02
N ILE A 17 0.01 -13.02 -10.06
CA ILE A 17 -1.29 -13.22 -10.70
C ILE A 17 -1.82 -14.59 -10.28
N PHE A 18 -2.95 -14.59 -9.60
CA PHE A 18 -3.67 -15.78 -9.13
C PHE A 18 -4.82 -16.07 -10.10
N GLY A 19 -5.04 -17.35 -10.41
CA GLY A 19 -6.05 -17.78 -11.37
C GLY A 19 -6.01 -17.08 -12.73
N GLU A 20 -7.20 -16.93 -13.31
CA GLU A 20 -7.46 -16.13 -14.50
C GLU A 20 -8.04 -14.77 -14.10
N ALA A 21 -7.14 -13.82 -13.82
CA ALA A 21 -7.49 -12.45 -13.47
C ALA A 21 -8.01 -11.70 -14.72
N GLY A 22 -9.31 -11.39 -14.73
CA GLY A 22 -9.99 -10.60 -15.76
C GLY A 22 -10.66 -9.35 -15.18
N ASP A 23 -11.57 -8.75 -15.94
CA ASP A 23 -12.34 -7.56 -15.52
C ASP A 23 -13.07 -7.83 -14.19
N GLY A 24 -12.96 -6.88 -13.25
CA GLY A 24 -13.56 -6.96 -11.92
C GLY A 24 -12.80 -7.83 -10.91
N CYS A 25 -11.63 -8.36 -11.28
CA CYS A 25 -10.80 -9.12 -10.34
C CYS A 25 -10.29 -8.25 -9.18
N LEU A 26 -9.96 -8.91 -8.07
CA LEU A 26 -9.41 -8.26 -6.89
C LEU A 26 -7.94 -7.89 -7.15
N VAL A 27 -7.60 -6.64 -6.89
CA VAL A 27 -6.25 -6.10 -7.07
C VAL A 27 -5.77 -5.45 -5.78
N ARG A 28 -4.58 -5.80 -5.33
CA ARG A 28 -3.85 -5.10 -4.26
C ARG A 28 -2.60 -4.47 -4.82
N ILE A 29 -2.47 -3.16 -4.70
CA ILE A 29 -1.21 -2.45 -4.95
C ILE A 29 -0.51 -2.25 -3.61
N HIS A 30 0.55 -2.98 -3.35
CA HIS A 30 1.32 -2.95 -2.10
C HIS A 30 2.64 -2.21 -2.29
N SER A 31 2.89 -1.18 -1.48
CA SER A 31 4.22 -0.53 -1.45
C SER A 31 5.08 -1.27 -0.43
N ARG A 32 6.21 -1.83 -0.88
CA ARG A 32 7.14 -2.59 -0.05
C ARG A 32 7.45 -1.87 1.25
N CYS A 33 7.40 -2.62 2.34
CA CYS A 33 7.80 -2.21 3.67
C CYS A 33 8.61 -3.34 4.30
N LEU A 34 9.93 -3.33 4.15
CA LEU A 34 10.81 -4.38 4.71
C LEU A 34 10.53 -4.67 6.19
N TYR A 35 10.31 -3.61 6.97
CA TYR A 35 10.06 -3.72 8.40
C TYR A 35 8.76 -4.48 8.71
N GLY A 36 7.67 -4.17 8.03
CA GLY A 36 6.38 -4.84 8.25
C GLY A 36 6.30 -6.19 7.56
N ASP A 37 6.68 -6.22 6.28
CA ASP A 37 6.45 -7.36 5.38
C ASP A 37 7.38 -8.55 5.69
N VAL A 38 8.62 -8.28 6.13
CA VAL A 38 9.65 -9.32 6.32
C VAL A 38 10.10 -9.42 7.77
N LEU A 39 10.34 -8.28 8.43
CA LEU A 39 10.86 -8.26 9.80
C LEU A 39 9.77 -8.31 10.88
N GLY A 40 8.49 -8.29 10.50
CA GLY A 40 7.37 -8.43 11.43
C GLY A 40 7.18 -7.26 12.40
N SER A 41 7.55 -6.03 12.00
CA SER A 41 7.39 -4.82 12.81
C SER A 41 5.92 -4.52 13.09
N ASP A 42 5.63 -4.22 14.35
CA ASP A 42 4.31 -3.81 14.84
C ASP A 42 4.14 -2.28 14.87
N ASP A 43 5.12 -1.52 14.37
CA ASP A 43 5.06 -0.05 14.32
C ASP A 43 4.26 0.48 13.12
N CYS A 44 3.89 -0.41 12.20
CA CYS A 44 3.02 -0.12 11.06
C CYS A 44 2.07 -1.29 10.81
N ASP A 45 1.14 -1.10 9.89
CA ASP A 45 0.15 -2.09 9.47
C ASP A 45 0.51 -2.79 8.16
N CYS A 46 1.64 -2.46 7.52
CA CYS A 46 1.97 -2.96 6.18
C CYS A 46 2.00 -4.50 6.09
N GLY A 47 2.62 -5.17 7.07
CA GLY A 47 2.69 -6.64 7.08
C GLY A 47 1.32 -7.29 7.24
N SER A 48 0.47 -6.75 8.11
CA SER A 48 -0.91 -7.21 8.29
C SER A 48 -1.76 -6.94 7.06
N GLU A 49 -1.61 -5.77 6.41
CA GLU A 49 -2.29 -5.45 5.16
C GLU A 49 -1.87 -6.40 4.03
N LEU A 50 -0.58 -6.75 3.93
CA LEU A 50 -0.08 -7.70 2.94
C LEU A 50 -0.67 -9.10 3.14
N ALA A 51 -0.64 -9.60 4.39
CA ALA A 51 -1.20 -10.90 4.73
C ALA A 51 -2.70 -10.97 4.41
N LEU A 52 -3.48 -10.01 4.92
CA LEU A 52 -4.92 -9.97 4.68
C LEU A 52 -5.27 -9.87 3.19
N ALA A 53 -4.53 -9.06 2.41
CA ALA A 53 -4.77 -8.97 0.98
C ALA A 53 -4.46 -10.28 0.25
N LEU A 54 -3.41 -11.00 0.66
CA LEU A 54 -3.09 -12.32 0.10
C LEU A 54 -4.15 -13.36 0.45
N ASP A 55 -4.69 -13.34 1.66
CA ASP A 55 -5.77 -14.23 2.09
C ASP A 55 -7.03 -13.98 1.23
N MET A 56 -7.46 -12.72 1.11
CA MET A 56 -8.62 -12.34 0.30
C MET A 56 -8.47 -12.71 -1.19
N ILE A 57 -7.28 -12.50 -1.77
CA ILE A 57 -7.02 -12.87 -3.18
C ILE A 57 -7.05 -14.39 -3.36
N GLN A 58 -6.53 -15.16 -2.40
CA GLN A 58 -6.54 -16.62 -2.45
C GLN A 58 -7.94 -17.20 -2.28
N GLU A 59 -8.76 -16.62 -1.39
CA GLU A 59 -10.15 -17.01 -1.19
C GLU A 59 -10.99 -16.88 -2.47
N GLU A 60 -10.70 -15.90 -3.32
CA GLU A 60 -11.37 -15.72 -4.61
C GLU A 60 -10.80 -16.58 -5.74
N GLU A 61 -9.69 -17.28 -5.49
CA GLU A 61 -8.92 -18.08 -6.46
C GLU A 61 -8.45 -17.29 -7.71
N SER A 62 -8.69 -15.97 -7.75
CA SER A 62 -8.40 -15.07 -8.87
C SER A 62 -8.13 -13.65 -8.38
N GLY A 63 -7.02 -13.08 -8.81
CA GLY A 63 -6.66 -11.71 -8.44
C GLY A 63 -5.20 -11.39 -8.67
N ILE A 64 -4.81 -10.15 -8.34
CA ILE A 64 -3.47 -9.64 -8.60
C ILE A 64 -2.93 -8.93 -7.37
N LEU A 65 -1.78 -9.38 -6.87
CA LEU A 65 -0.95 -8.60 -5.97
C LEU A 65 0.16 -7.91 -6.77
N VAL A 66 0.20 -6.59 -6.73
CA VAL A 66 1.29 -5.78 -7.25
C VAL A 66 2.17 -5.36 -6.08
N TYR A 67 3.40 -5.87 -6.03
CA TYR A 67 4.39 -5.55 -5.01
C TYR A 67 5.41 -4.54 -5.55
N LEU A 68 5.26 -3.28 -5.15
CA LEU A 68 6.08 -2.15 -5.58
C LEU A 68 7.33 -1.99 -4.72
N GLU A 69 8.50 -1.83 -5.32
CA GLU A 69 9.76 -1.62 -4.59
C GLU A 69 9.98 -0.18 -4.09
N GLN A 70 8.90 0.58 -3.90
CA GLN A 70 8.91 1.96 -3.41
C GLN A 70 8.99 2.04 -1.88
N GLU A 71 10.09 1.55 -1.32
CA GLU A 71 10.34 1.58 0.13
C GLU A 71 10.41 3.01 0.67
N GLY A 72 9.99 3.21 1.93
CA GLY A 72 10.11 4.50 2.60
C GLY A 72 9.41 5.62 1.82
N ARG A 73 8.21 5.36 1.29
CA ARG A 73 7.46 6.33 0.45
C ARG A 73 8.26 6.81 -0.77
N GLY A 74 9.04 5.92 -1.36
CA GLY A 74 9.89 6.22 -2.51
C GLY A 74 11.25 6.85 -2.16
N ALA A 75 11.50 7.19 -0.89
CA ALA A 75 12.79 7.74 -0.45
C ALA A 75 13.83 6.65 -0.08
N GLY A 76 13.42 5.39 -0.04
CA GLY A 76 14.29 4.26 0.26
C GLY A 76 14.44 3.94 1.76
N LEU A 77 15.09 2.81 2.03
CA LEU A 77 15.17 2.24 3.38
C LEU A 77 15.98 3.10 4.36
N THR A 78 17.09 3.69 3.90
CA THR A 78 17.94 4.54 4.75
C THR A 78 17.19 5.76 5.26
N VAL A 79 16.45 6.44 4.36
CA VAL A 79 15.63 7.61 4.72
C VAL A 79 14.51 7.19 5.66
N LYS A 80 13.88 6.03 5.43
CA LYS A 80 12.88 5.48 6.36
C LYS A 80 13.43 5.28 7.77
N ALA A 81 14.63 4.72 7.90
CA ALA A 81 15.27 4.51 9.20
C ALA A 81 15.54 5.85 9.91
N GLN A 82 16.03 6.84 9.17
CA GLN A 82 16.25 8.20 9.68
C GLN A 82 14.94 8.87 10.11
N GLY A 83 13.90 8.77 9.28
CA GLY A 83 12.56 9.32 9.55
C GLY A 83 11.90 8.69 10.77
N LEU A 84 12.06 7.38 10.97
CA LEU A 84 11.58 6.69 12.17
C LEU A 84 12.32 7.18 13.42
N ARG A 85 13.65 7.25 13.37
CA ARG A 85 14.46 7.78 14.48
C ARG A 85 14.09 9.22 14.80
N HIS A 86 13.91 10.07 13.78
CA HIS A 86 13.54 11.46 13.96
C HIS A 86 12.14 11.59 14.58
N SER A 87 11.16 10.82 14.10
CA SER A 87 9.81 10.76 14.67
C SER A 87 9.83 10.41 16.17
N GLN A 88 10.63 9.43 16.57
CA GLN A 88 10.76 9.01 17.97
C GLN A 88 11.45 10.07 18.85
N LEU A 89 12.49 10.73 18.34
CA LEU A 89 13.23 11.75 19.10
C LEU A 89 12.41 13.03 19.34
N PHE A 90 11.58 13.41 18.37
CA PHE A 90 10.87 14.70 18.39
C PHE A 90 9.36 14.57 18.58
N GLY A 91 8.82 13.36 18.69
CA GLY A 91 7.39 13.11 18.87
C GLY A 91 6.53 13.58 17.70
N VAL A 92 7.10 13.62 16.48
CA VAL A 92 6.41 14.07 15.26
C VAL A 92 5.94 12.88 14.44
N ASP A 93 4.90 13.07 13.61
CA ASP A 93 4.44 12.00 12.71
C ASP A 93 5.44 11.72 11.57
N THR A 94 5.25 10.59 10.88
CA THR A 94 6.15 10.14 9.81
C THR A 94 6.24 11.10 8.62
N PHE A 95 5.26 11.94 8.36
CA PHE A 95 5.31 12.87 7.24
C PHE A 95 6.09 14.13 7.63
N ALA A 96 5.84 14.62 8.84
CA ALA A 96 6.60 15.72 9.43
C ALA A 96 8.08 15.35 9.56
N SER A 97 8.41 14.12 9.96
CA SER A 97 9.81 13.70 10.06
C SER A 97 10.53 13.64 8.71
N TYR A 98 9.85 13.30 7.63
CA TYR A 98 10.44 13.31 6.29
C TYR A 98 10.72 14.74 5.81
N VAL A 99 9.78 15.66 6.02
CA VAL A 99 9.95 17.07 5.68
C VAL A 99 11.10 17.69 6.48
N ALA A 100 11.22 17.35 7.77
CA ALA A 100 12.32 17.83 8.63
C ALA A 100 13.71 17.28 8.22
N LEU A 101 13.74 16.23 7.40
CA LEU A 101 14.95 15.64 6.83
C LEU A 101 15.16 16.07 5.36
N ASP A 102 14.51 17.14 4.92
CA ASP A 102 14.56 17.68 3.54
C ASP A 102 14.10 16.69 2.46
N HIS A 103 13.20 15.76 2.82
CA HIS A 103 12.55 14.85 1.90
C HIS A 103 11.08 15.23 1.65
N GLY A 104 10.55 14.85 0.48
CA GLY A 104 9.12 14.96 0.20
C GLY A 104 8.30 14.10 1.16
N ARG A 105 7.07 14.52 1.45
CA ARG A 105 6.14 13.78 2.33
C ARG A 105 5.80 12.40 1.78
N ASP A 106 5.69 12.30 0.46
CA ASP A 106 5.52 11.06 -0.28
C ASP A 106 6.06 11.27 -1.70
N LEU A 107 6.95 10.39 -2.14
CA LEU A 107 7.58 10.46 -3.47
C LEU A 107 7.08 9.34 -4.39
N ARG A 108 6.06 8.58 -3.96
CA ARG A 108 5.53 7.46 -4.73
C ARG A 108 4.73 7.93 -5.93
N SER A 109 4.78 7.12 -6.99
CA SER A 109 3.90 7.22 -8.15
C SER A 109 3.26 5.86 -8.41
N PHE A 110 1.96 5.87 -8.74
CA PHE A 110 1.22 4.64 -9.06
C PHE A 110 0.87 4.53 -10.54
N HIS A 111 1.28 5.51 -11.36
CA HIS A 111 1.00 5.54 -12.80
C HIS A 111 1.61 4.35 -13.56
N ALA A 112 2.84 3.95 -13.19
CA ALA A 112 3.49 2.79 -13.79
C ALA A 112 2.68 1.51 -13.55
N VAL A 113 2.14 1.32 -12.34
CA VAL A 113 1.27 0.16 -12.03
C VAL A 113 -0.02 0.22 -12.82
N ALA A 114 -0.66 1.39 -12.86
CA ALA A 114 -1.91 1.55 -13.58
C ALA A 114 -1.74 1.18 -15.08
N LYS A 115 -0.61 1.57 -15.69
CA LYS A 115 -0.25 1.14 -17.04
C LYS A 115 -0.08 -0.37 -17.17
N VAL A 116 0.59 -1.02 -16.21
CA VAL A 116 0.75 -2.49 -16.26
C VAL A 116 -0.61 -3.20 -16.19
N LEU A 117 -1.56 -2.70 -15.39
CA LEU A 117 -2.92 -3.25 -15.34
C LEU A 117 -3.64 -3.10 -16.68
N VAL A 118 -3.45 -1.98 -17.39
CA VAL A 118 -3.96 -1.79 -18.76
C VAL A 118 -3.30 -2.77 -19.73
N ASP A 119 -1.99 -2.97 -19.63
CA ASP A 119 -1.25 -3.90 -20.50
C ASP A 119 -1.65 -5.37 -20.25
N LEU A 120 -2.23 -5.69 -19.09
CA LEU A 120 -2.90 -6.98 -18.81
C LEU A 120 -4.30 -7.10 -19.44
N GLY A 121 -4.82 -6.02 -20.04
CA GLY A 121 -6.12 -5.97 -20.70
C GLY A 121 -7.31 -5.66 -19.79
N LEU A 122 -7.06 -5.25 -18.54
CA LEU A 122 -8.10 -4.95 -17.56
C LEU A 122 -8.78 -3.62 -17.85
N LYS A 123 -10.11 -3.61 -17.74
CA LYS A 123 -10.97 -2.41 -17.87
C LYS A 123 -11.67 -2.06 -16.56
N SER A 124 -11.80 -3.01 -15.64
CA SER A 124 -12.32 -2.77 -14.30
C SER A 124 -11.59 -3.63 -13.27
N VAL A 125 -11.51 -3.13 -12.02
CA VAL A 125 -10.91 -3.85 -10.88
C VAL A 125 -11.65 -3.55 -9.59
N ARG A 126 -11.63 -4.51 -8.65
CA ARG A 126 -11.91 -4.26 -7.24
C ARG A 126 -10.58 -3.99 -6.53
N LEU A 127 -10.34 -2.74 -6.16
CA LEU A 127 -9.04 -2.30 -5.64
C LEU A 127 -9.03 -2.33 -4.10
N LEU A 128 -8.21 -3.21 -3.53
CA LEU A 128 -7.94 -3.32 -2.09
C LEU A 128 -7.08 -2.15 -1.60
N THR A 129 -7.72 -1.02 -1.27
CA THR A 129 -7.02 0.20 -0.84
C THR A 129 -7.86 1.12 0.04
N ASN A 130 -7.18 1.81 0.95
CA ASN A 130 -7.67 3.02 1.62
C ASN A 130 -6.96 4.28 1.12
N ASN A 131 -5.94 4.16 0.28
CA ASN A 131 -5.22 5.30 -0.28
C ASN A 131 -5.97 5.81 -1.54
N PRO A 132 -6.54 7.04 -1.52
CA PRO A 132 -7.19 7.64 -2.69
C PRO A 132 -6.23 7.82 -3.87
N GLU A 133 -4.94 8.12 -3.65
CA GLU A 133 -3.98 8.30 -4.75
C GLU A 133 -3.82 7.03 -5.61
N LYS A 134 -4.00 5.84 -5.02
CA LYS A 134 -3.99 4.57 -5.78
C LYS A 134 -5.25 4.40 -6.61
N ILE A 135 -6.40 4.87 -6.10
CA ILE A 135 -7.68 4.85 -6.82
C ILE A 135 -7.56 5.79 -8.02
N ASP A 136 -7.15 7.03 -7.78
CA ASP A 136 -7.02 8.07 -8.79
C ASP A 136 -6.06 7.66 -9.91
N ALA A 137 -4.90 7.07 -9.57
CA ALA A 137 -3.93 6.63 -10.56
C ALA A 137 -4.47 5.51 -11.48
N VAL A 138 -5.23 4.56 -10.92
CA VAL A 138 -5.84 3.47 -11.71
C VAL A 138 -6.99 4.01 -12.58
N GLN A 139 -7.82 4.90 -12.03
CA GLN A 139 -8.90 5.54 -12.77
C GLN A 139 -8.37 6.43 -13.91
N ALA A 140 -7.28 7.18 -13.67
CA ALA A 140 -6.64 8.02 -14.67
C ALA A 140 -6.06 7.22 -15.86
N ALA A 141 -5.75 5.93 -15.66
CA ALA A 141 -5.34 5.03 -16.74
C ALA A 141 -6.53 4.44 -17.53
N GLY A 142 -7.78 4.82 -17.21
CA GLY A 142 -8.99 4.38 -17.90
C GLY A 142 -9.59 3.08 -17.37
N ILE A 143 -9.18 2.63 -16.18
CA ILE A 143 -9.72 1.42 -15.53
C ILE A 143 -10.81 1.85 -14.53
N ALA A 144 -12.00 1.27 -14.62
CA ALA A 144 -13.04 1.48 -13.63
C ALA A 144 -12.65 0.83 -12.29
N VAL A 145 -12.70 1.60 -11.20
CA VAL A 145 -12.32 1.13 -9.87
C VAL A 145 -13.54 1.03 -8.97
N GLU A 146 -13.79 -0.17 -8.46
CA GLU A 146 -14.60 -0.38 -7.26
C GLU A 146 -13.64 -0.47 -6.07
N ARG A 147 -13.78 0.43 -5.08
CA ARG A 147 -12.94 0.38 -3.88
C ARG A 147 -13.40 -0.76 -2.97
N THR A 148 -12.47 -1.61 -2.57
CA THR A 148 -12.64 -2.54 -1.45
C THR A 148 -11.75 -2.08 -0.29
N PRO A 149 -12.30 -1.66 0.86
CA PRO A 149 -11.50 -1.25 2.01
C PRO A 149 -10.59 -2.39 2.49
N LEU A 150 -9.37 -2.07 2.90
CA LEU A 150 -8.45 -3.03 3.52
C LEU A 150 -8.09 -2.53 4.91
N ILE A 151 -8.77 -3.02 5.93
CA ILE A 151 -8.65 -2.51 7.30
C ILE A 151 -8.02 -3.58 8.18
N THR A 152 -6.95 -3.20 8.87
CA THR A 152 -6.27 -4.07 9.84
C THR A 152 -6.17 -3.36 11.18
N ALA A 153 -6.37 -4.10 12.27
CA ALA A 153 -6.22 -3.56 13.61
C ALA A 153 -4.79 -3.06 13.85
N ALA A 154 -4.67 -1.89 14.49
CA ALA A 154 -3.37 -1.40 14.95
C ALA A 154 -2.81 -2.33 16.03
N ARG A 155 -1.64 -2.90 15.78
CA ARG A 155 -0.98 -3.86 16.70
C ARG A 155 -0.18 -3.17 17.82
N SER A 156 0.02 -1.86 17.73
CA SER A 156 0.70 -1.05 18.74
C SER A 156 0.18 0.40 18.74
N GLY A 157 0.60 1.17 19.76
CA GLY A 157 0.36 2.62 19.78
C GLY A 157 1.03 3.36 18.61
N HIS A 158 2.21 2.89 18.19
CA HIS A 158 2.91 3.44 17.01
C HIS A 158 2.15 3.16 15.71
N ALA A 159 1.65 1.93 15.52
CA ALA A 159 0.81 1.61 14.36
C ALA A 159 -0.46 2.44 14.32
N ARG A 160 -1.10 2.69 15.47
CA ARG A 160 -2.28 3.56 15.55
C ARG A 160 -1.95 5.00 15.13
N ALA A 161 -0.88 5.57 15.69
CA ALA A 161 -0.42 6.90 15.31
C ALA A 161 -0.05 6.99 13.82
N TYR A 162 0.54 5.93 13.26
CA TYR A 162 0.85 5.83 11.83
C TYR A 162 -0.43 5.81 10.97
N GLN A 163 -1.45 5.04 11.35
CA GLN A 163 -2.75 5.02 10.68
C GLN A 163 -3.45 6.39 10.74
N ASP A 164 -3.46 7.03 11.91
CA ASP A 164 -4.03 8.37 12.09
C ASP A 164 -3.31 9.42 11.25
N ALA A 165 -1.97 9.34 11.14
CA ALA A 165 -1.21 10.21 10.27
C ALA A 165 -1.59 10.01 8.79
N LYS A 166 -1.73 8.75 8.32
CA LYS A 166 -2.19 8.45 6.94
C LYS A 166 -3.58 9.04 6.68
N ARG A 167 -4.50 8.93 7.63
CA ARG A 167 -5.85 9.54 7.55
C ARG A 167 -5.77 11.06 7.46
N ARG A 168 -5.08 11.71 8.41
CA ARG A 168 -5.04 13.18 8.53
C ARG A 168 -4.25 13.86 7.41
N VAL A 169 -3.15 13.27 6.96
CA VAL A 169 -2.21 13.91 6.03
C VAL A 169 -2.46 13.51 4.57
N GLN A 170 -2.81 12.24 4.30
CA GLN A 170 -3.05 11.72 2.94
C GLN A 170 -4.53 11.43 2.63
N GLY A 171 -5.45 11.74 3.56
CA GLY A 171 -6.87 11.52 3.32
C GLY A 171 -7.25 10.05 3.19
N HIS A 172 -6.47 9.14 3.80
CA HIS A 172 -6.80 7.71 3.73
C HIS A 172 -8.21 7.43 4.25
N LEU A 173 -8.96 6.67 3.46
CA LEU A 173 -10.34 6.27 3.69
C LEU A 173 -10.36 5.11 4.69
N PHE A 174 -10.24 5.41 5.97
CA PHE A 174 -10.57 4.45 7.02
C PHE A 174 -12.00 4.72 7.44
N ASP A 175 -12.92 3.83 7.09
CA ASP A 175 -14.32 3.94 7.51
C ASP A 175 -14.34 3.99 9.05
N SER A 176 -15.17 4.88 9.62
CA SER A 176 -15.19 5.11 11.07
C SER A 176 -15.60 3.84 11.81
N GLU A 177 -14.72 3.38 12.71
CA GLU A 177 -14.93 2.34 13.72
C GLU A 177 -15.18 0.91 13.22
N VAL A 178 -14.09 0.18 13.01
CA VAL A 178 -14.09 -1.26 13.36
C VAL A 178 -13.51 -1.37 14.77
N THR A 179 -14.35 -1.13 15.78
CA THR A 179 -14.07 -1.62 17.13
C THR A 179 -14.29 -3.13 17.13
N HIS A 180 -13.22 -3.91 16.96
CA HIS A 180 -13.27 -5.29 17.37
C HIS A 180 -13.29 -5.31 18.90
N THR A 181 -14.46 -5.53 19.48
CA THR A 181 -14.58 -6.10 20.81
C THR A 181 -13.83 -7.44 20.81
N THR A 182 -12.71 -7.47 21.50
CA THR A 182 -12.09 -8.72 21.94
C THR A 182 -13.08 -9.41 22.89
N GLU A 183 -13.65 -10.53 22.45
CA GLU A 183 -14.13 -11.59 23.34
C GLU A 183 -12.95 -12.43 23.84
#